data_AF-A0A7Y5BS37-F1
#
_entry.id   AF-A0A7Y5BS37-F1
#
_cell.length_a   1.000
_cell.length_b   1.000
_cell.length_c   1.000
_cell.angle_alpha   90.00
_cell.angle_beta   90.00
_cell.angle_gamma   90.00
#
_symmetry.space_group_name_H-M   'P 1'
#
loop_
_entity.id
_entity.type
_entity.pdbx_description
1 polymer ?
#
loop_
_entity_poly.entity_id
_entity_poly.type
_entity_poly.pdbx_seq_one_letter_code
_entity_poly.pdbx_strand_id
1 'polypeptide(L)' 'SICLEIENQYQESVTRFNIALVFHAQGRLSEAIEQMQQVVELDELVQHPDLESDTATLRQLEAELTAQKGISDQE' A
#
# COMPACT_ATOMS: atom_id res chain seq x y z
N SER A 1 16.46 20.48 8.37
CA SER A 1 15.36 20.69 9.32
C SER A 1 14.56 19.42 9.42
N ILE A 2 14.65 18.71 10.55
CA ILE A 2 14.08 17.37 10.72
C ILE A 2 12.55 17.37 10.58
N CYS A 3 11.86 18.45 10.96
CA CYS A 3 10.39 18.54 10.86
C CYS A 3 9.87 18.57 9.42
N LEU A 4 10.57 19.22 8.49
CA LEU A 4 10.15 19.29 7.08
C LEU A 4 10.29 17.94 6.37
N GLU A 5 11.24 17.12 6.81
CA GLU A 5 11.51 15.81 6.22
C GLU A 5 10.43 14.80 6.63
N ILE A 6 10.02 14.82 7.89
CA ILE A 6 8.89 14.00 8.40
C ILE A 6 7.56 14.42 7.73
N GLU A 7 7.34 15.72 7.56
CA GLU A 7 6.12 16.23 6.90
C GLU A 7 6.06 15.86 5.41
N ASN A 8 7.21 15.82 4.73
CA ASN A 8 7.30 15.34 3.35
C ASN A 8 7.02 13.84 3.24
N GLN A 9 7.57 13.03 4.17
CA GLN A 9 7.33 11.58 4.21
C GLN A 9 5.86 11.24 4.48
N TYR A 10 5.18 12.03 5.32
CA TYR A 10 3.73 11.93 5.54
C TYR A 10 2.94 12.14 4.24
N GLN A 11 3.24 13.23 3.52
CA GLN A 11 2.54 13.56 2.27
C GLN A 11 2.83 12.52 1.17
N GLU A 12 4.06 12.01 1.14
CA GLU A 12 4.45 10.95 0.22
C GLU A 12 3.67 9.66 0.49
N SER A 13 3.54 9.24 1.76
CA SER A 13 2.77 8.06 2.15
C SER A 13 1.31 8.17 1.69
N VAL A 14 0.63 9.27 2.02
CA VAL A 14 -0.76 9.51 1.60
C VAL A 14 -0.91 9.50 0.07
N THR A 15 0.05 10.09 -0.66
CA THR A 15 0.03 10.11 -2.12
C THR A 15 0.14 8.68 -2.69
N ARG A 16 1.06 7.88 -2.15
CA ARG A 16 1.26 6.49 -2.57
C ARG A 16 0.06 5.61 -2.25
N PHE A 17 -0.57 5.81 -1.09
CA PHE A 17 -1.80 5.14 -0.73
C PHE A 17 -2.90 5.39 -1.76
N ASN A 18 -3.09 6.65 -2.17
CA ASN A 18 -4.06 7.00 -3.21
C ASN A 18 -3.74 6.34 -4.57
N ILE A 19 -2.45 6.26 -4.95
CA ILE A 19 -2.03 5.56 -6.18
C ILE A 19 -2.35 4.07 -6.08
N ALA A 20 -2.10 3.45 -4.92
CA ALA A 20 -2.42 2.04 -4.69
C ALA A 20 -3.92 1.77 -4.85
N LEU A 21 -4.79 2.64 -4.32
CA LEU A 21 -6.24 2.54 -4.51
C LEU A 21 -6.66 2.66 -5.98
N VAL A 22 -6.00 3.54 -6.75
CA VAL A 22 -6.27 3.67 -8.19
C VAL A 22 -5.87 2.40 -8.95
N PHE A 23 -4.71 1.80 -8.62
CA PHE A 23 -4.31 0.52 -9.22
C PHE A 23 -5.24 -0.62 -8.83
N HIS A 24 -5.68 -0.67 -7.56
CA HIS A 24 -6.66 -1.63 -7.08
C HIS A 24 -7.97 -1.53 -7.88
N ALA A 25 -8.51 -0.33 -8.06
CA ALA A 25 -9.72 -0.09 -8.86
C ALA A 25 -9.57 -0.48 -10.34
N GLN A 26 -8.34 -0.52 -10.87
CA GLN A 26 -8.03 -0.98 -12.22
C GLN A 26 -7.80 -2.51 -12.30
N GLY A 27 -7.90 -3.23 -11.18
CA GLY A 27 -7.57 -4.67 -11.09
C GLY A 27 -6.07 -4.96 -11.16
N ARG A 28 -5.21 -3.93 -11.09
CA ARG A 28 -3.75 -4.04 -11.15
C ARG A 28 -3.20 -4.33 -9.76
N LEU A 29 -3.57 -5.49 -9.22
CA LEU A 29 -3.31 -5.86 -7.82
C LEU A 29 -1.82 -5.88 -7.47
N SER A 30 -0.95 -6.38 -8.37
CA SER A 30 0.50 -6.39 -8.13
C SER A 30 1.07 -4.98 -7.93
N GLU A 31 0.65 -4.02 -8.75
CA GLU A 31 1.13 -2.63 -8.67
C GLU A 31 0.53 -1.91 -7.46
N ALA A 32 -0.71 -2.22 -7.09
CA ALA A 32 -1.31 -1.74 -5.86
C ALA A 32 -0.52 -2.20 -4.62
N ILE A 33 -0.12 -3.47 -4.59
CA ILE A 33 0.69 -4.06 -3.52
C ILE A 33 2.07 -3.37 -3.43
N GLU A 34 2.75 -3.16 -4.56
CA GLU A 34 4.04 -2.47 -4.59
C GLU A 34 3.96 -1.06 -3.99
N GLN A 35 2.91 -0.30 -4.33
CA GLN A 35 2.70 1.02 -3.73
C GLN A 35 2.40 0.94 -2.24
N MET A 36 1.60 -0.04 -1.81
CA MET A 36 1.23 -0.20 -0.40
C MET A 36 2.40 -0.66 0.48
N GLN A 37 3.34 -1.43 -0.06
CA GLN A 37 4.59 -1.76 0.65
C GLN A 37 5.42 -0.51 0.97
N GLN A 38 5.49 0.43 0.02
CA GLN A 38 6.18 1.71 0.23
C GLN A 38 5.46 2.61 1.24
N VAL A 39 4.11 2.59 1.27
CA VAL A 39 3.31 3.27 2.30
C VAL A 39 3.67 2.74 3.69
N VAL A 40 3.66 1.42 3.86
CA VAL A 40 4.00 0.79 5.15
C VAL A 40 5.43 1.11 5.58
N GLU A 41 6.43 1.04 4.69
CA GLU A 41 7.81 1.41 5.01
C GLU A 41 7.94 2.88 5.47
N LEU A 42 7.27 3.81 4.78
CA LEU A 42 7.28 5.22 5.16
C LEU A 42 6.56 5.46 6.49
N ASP A 43 5.42 4.81 6.69
CA ASP A 43 4.62 4.91 7.91
C ASP A 43 5.33 4.32 9.13
N GLU A 44 6.08 3.23 8.97
CA GLU A 44 6.95 2.68 10.01
C GLU A 44 8.05 3.67 10.41
N LEU A 45 8.65 4.35 9.43
CA LEU A 45 9.74 5.30 9.65
C LEU A 45 9.28 6.52 10.44
N VAL A 46 8.08 7.03 10.15
CA VAL A 46 7.52 8.21 10.83
C VAL A 46 6.62 7.87 12.02
N GLN A 47 6.43 6.58 12.34
CA GLN A 47 5.43 6.08 13.31
C GLN A 47 4.05 6.68 13.06
N HIS A 48 3.60 6.57 11.81
CA HIS A 48 2.32 7.10 11.37
C HIS A 48 1.15 6.42 12.09
N PRO A 49 0.12 7.15 12.52
CA PRO A 49 -1.03 6.56 13.20
C PRO A 49 -1.81 5.55 12.35
N ASP A 50 -1.75 5.66 11.02
CA ASP A 50 -2.52 4.78 10.13
C ASP A 50 -1.75 3.51 9.73
N LEU A 51 -0.50 3.33 10.21
CA LEU A 51 0.35 2.18 9.89
C LEU A 51 -0.38 0.83 10.03
N GLU A 52 -1.16 0.65 11.09
CA GLU A 52 -1.92 -0.58 11.32
C GLU A 52 -2.99 -0.81 10.24
N SER A 53 -3.71 0.26 9.87
CA SER A 53 -4.73 0.24 8.82
C SER A 53 -4.13 -0.03 7.44
N ASP A 54 -3.01 0.61 7.13
CA ASP A 54 -2.34 0.47 5.82
C ASP A 54 -1.70 -0.91 5.67
N THR A 55 -1.15 -1.45 6.76
CA THR A 55 -0.68 -2.85 6.81
C THR A 55 -1.83 -3.83 6.63
N ALA A 56 -3.01 -3.58 7.21
CA ALA A 56 -4.19 -4.42 7.00
C ALA A 56 -4.65 -4.39 5.54
N THR A 57 -4.62 -3.22 4.91
CA THR A 57 -4.95 -3.03 3.49
C THR A 57 -3.97 -3.80 2.59
N LEU A 58 -2.66 -3.71 2.86
CA LEU A 58 -1.64 -4.50 2.15
C LEU A 58 -1.94 -6.00 2.19
N ARG A 59 -2.21 -6.55 3.39
CA ARG A 59 -2.53 -7.99 3.54
C ARG A 59 -3.79 -8.38 2.78
N GLN A 60 -4.80 -7.51 2.74
CA GLN A 60 -6.02 -7.77 1.97
C GLN A 60 -5.72 -7.86 0.47
N LEU A 61 -4.91 -6.94 -0.06
CA LEU A 61 -4.51 -6.95 -1.47
C LEU A 61 -3.70 -8.20 -1.83
N GLU A 62 -2.79 -8.63 -0.96
CA GLU A 62 -2.00 -9.87 -1.14
C GLU A 62 -2.89 -11.12 -1.16
N ALA A 63 -3.88 -11.18 -0.27
CA ALA A 63 -4.87 -12.26 -0.23
C ALA A 63 -5.72 -12.28 -1.50
N GLU A 64 -6.15 -11.10 -1.99
CA GLU A 64 -6.92 -10.96 -3.23
C GLU A 64 -6.12 -11.43 -4.45
N LEU A 65 -4.85 -11.01 -4.56
CA LEU A 65 -3.96 -11.46 -5.65
C LEU A 65 -3.76 -12.97 -5.61
N THR A 66 -3.59 -13.55 -4.43
CA THR A 66 -3.43 -15.01 -4.27
C THR A 66 -4.69 -15.76 -4.67
N ALA A 67 -5.87 -15.27 -4.28
CA ALA A 67 -7.15 -15.84 -4.69
C ALA A 67 -7.34 -15.75 -6.20
N GLN A 68 -7.01 -14.60 -6.81
CA GLN A 68 -7.13 -14.42 -8.26
C GLN A 68 -6.22 -15.37 -9.04
N LYS A 69 -4.97 -15.54 -8.62
CA LYS A 69 -4.04 -16.51 -9.22
C LYS A 69 -4.52 -17.96 -9.06
N GLY A 70 -5.00 -18.31 -7.87
CA GLY A 70 -5.52 -19.65 -7.60
C GLY A 70 -6.75 -20.01 -8.43
N ILE A 71 -7.54 -19.02 -8.89
CA ILE A 71 -8.64 -19.23 -9.83
C ILE A 71 -8.12 -19.42 -11.27
N SER A 72 -7.15 -18.60 -11.69
CA SER A 72 -6.57 -18.67 -13.05
C SER A 72 -5.79 -19.96 -13.32
N ASP A 73 -5.22 -20.60 -12.30
CA ASP A 73 -4.48 -21.86 -12.44
C ASP A 73 -5.40 -23.10 -12.55
N GLN A 74 -6.74 -22.93 -12.50
CA GLN A 74 -7.72 -24.03 -12.59
C GLN A 74 -8.44 -24.16 -13.95
N GLU A 75 -8.05 -23.39 -14.97
CA GLU A 75 -8.56 -23.50 -16.36
C GLU A 75 -7.60 -24.27 -17.28
#